data_AF-A0A9E5HSC8-F1
#
_entry.id   AF-A0A9E5HSC8-F1
#
_cell.length_a   1.000
_cell.length_b   1.000
_cell.length_c   1.000
_cell.angle_alpha   90.00
_cell.angle_beta   90.00
_cell.angle_gamma   90.00
#
_symmetry.space_group_name_H-M   'P 1'
#
loop_
_entity.id
_entity.type
_entity.pdbx_description
1 polymer ?
#
loop_
_entity_poly.entity_id
_entity_poly.type
_entity_poly.pdbx_seq_one_letter_code
_entity_poly.pdbx_strand_id
1 'polypeptide(L)' 'MSGVISSGARGGLSDQTLGPILEKAFKKGQHEAVALLINSPGGSPVQSSLISSRVQRLAEENEMPVYAFIEDVAASGGY' A
#
# COMPACT_ATOMS: atom_id res chain seq x y z
N MET A 1 -9.83 11.65 -7.91
CA MET A 1 -10.59 10.71 -7.05
C MET A 1 -9.60 10.11 -6.06
N SER A 2 -9.82 10.26 -4.75
CA SER A 2 -8.97 9.63 -3.72
C SER A 2 -9.45 8.20 -3.46
N GLY A 3 -8.58 7.22 -3.68
CA GLY A 3 -8.82 5.82 -3.32
C GLY A 3 -8.18 5.56 -1.96
N VAL A 4 -8.98 5.56 -0.89
CA VAL A 4 -8.48 5.26 0.45
C VAL A 4 -8.23 3.74 0.56
N ILE A 5 -6.98 3.32 0.67
CA ILE A 5 -6.63 1.95 1.07
C ILE A 5 -6.63 1.91 2.62
N SER A 6 -7.81 2.07 3.21
CA SER A 6 -8.00 1.89 4.67
C SER A 6 -8.27 0.41 4.92
N SER A 7 -7.29 -0.28 5.52
CA SER A 7 -7.47 -1.65 6.00
C SER A 7 -7.83 -1.66 7.49
N GLY A 8 -8.99 -1.08 7.81
CA GLY A 8 -9.63 -1.28 9.10
C GLY A 8 -10.27 -2.67 9.17
N ALA A 9 -9.49 -3.75 9.29
CA ALA A 9 -10.05 -5.07 9.50
C ALA A 9 -9.16 -5.92 10.42
N ARG A 10 -9.80 -6.61 11.38
CA ARG A 10 -9.20 -7.51 12.38
C ARG A 10 -8.59 -8.80 11.80
N GLY A 11 -8.03 -8.75 10.60
CA GLY A 11 -7.28 -9.81 9.94
C GLY A 11 -6.02 -9.20 9.32
N GLY A 12 -4.86 -9.83 9.54
CA GLY A 12 -3.58 -9.30 9.06
C GLY A 12 -3.57 -9.04 7.55
N LEU A 13 -2.85 -8.00 7.13
CA LEU A 13 -2.64 -7.66 5.73
C LEU A 13 -2.04 -8.85 4.95
N SER A 14 -2.56 -9.12 3.76
CA SER A 14 -2.02 -10.13 2.86
C SER A 14 -1.94 -9.66 1.41
N ASP A 15 -0.98 -10.20 0.67
CA ASP A 15 -0.83 -9.91 -0.76
C ASP A 15 -2.08 -10.28 -1.55
N GLN A 16 -2.72 -11.40 -1.21
CA GLN A 16 -3.93 -11.87 -1.89
C GLN A 16 -5.10 -10.90 -1.75
N THR A 17 -5.28 -10.32 -0.56
CA THR A 17 -6.39 -9.40 -0.30
C THR A 17 -6.15 -8.02 -0.92
N LEU A 18 -4.88 -7.57 -0.96
CA LEU A 18 -4.52 -6.28 -1.54
C LEU A 18 -4.32 -6.31 -3.06
N GLY A 19 -4.03 -7.47 -3.65
CA GLY A 19 -3.71 -7.62 -5.08
C GLY A 19 -4.67 -6.89 -6.03
N PRO A 20 -5.99 -7.15 -5.97
CA PRO A 20 -6.96 -6.49 -6.84
C PRO A 20 -7.05 -4.97 -6.62
N ILE A 21 -6.87 -4.52 -5.38
CA ILE A 21 -6.91 -3.08 -5.03
C ILE A 21 -5.68 -2.38 -5.63
N LEU A 22 -4.51 -3.00 -5.50
CA LEU A 22 -3.27 -2.49 -6.07
C LEU A 22 -3.35 -2.47 -7.60
N GLU A 23 -3.79 -3.55 -8.25
CA GLU A 23 -3.94 -3.58 -9.72
C GLU A 23 -4.86 -2.45 -10.22
N LYS A 24 -5.97 -2.19 -9.52
CA LYS A 24 -6.85 -1.07 -9.84
C LYS A 24 -6.16 0.28 -9.64
N ALA A 25 -5.36 0.43 -8.58
CA ALA A 25 -4.61 1.64 -8.28
C ALA A 25 -3.51 1.93 -9.30
N PHE A 26 -3.07 0.97 -10.12
CA PHE A 26 -2.07 1.18 -11.19
C PHE A 26 -2.67 1.20 -12.60
N LYS A 27 -4.00 1.30 -12.74
CA LYS A 27 -4.63 1.34 -14.05
C LYS A 27 -4.24 2.62 -14.83
N LYS A 28 -3.44 2.46 -15.89
CA LYS A 28 -2.98 3.56 -16.77
C LYS A 28 -4.14 4.43 -17.29
N GLY A 29 -3.88 5.73 -17.40
CA GLY A 29 -4.79 6.73 -17.97
C GLY A 29 -5.85 7.28 -17.03
N GLN A 30 -5.91 6.82 -15.77
CA GLN A 30 -6.84 7.36 -14.77
C GLN A 30 -6.16 8.36 -13.80
N HIS A 31 -4.85 8.24 -13.60
CA HIS A 31 -4.07 9.05 -12.66
C HIS A 31 -2.58 8.98 -13.03
N GLU A 32 -1.78 9.93 -12.52
CA GLU A 32 -0.36 10.09 -12.84
C GLU A 32 0.58 9.50 -11.77
N ALA A 33 0.05 9.17 -10.58
CA ALA A 33 0.82 8.66 -9.44
C ALA A 33 -0.07 7.83 -8.51
N VAL A 34 0.56 7.05 -7.63
CA VAL A 34 -0.09 6.32 -6.54
C VAL A 34 0.41 6.84 -5.19
N ALA A 35 -0.50 7.10 -4.26
CA ALA A 35 -0.16 7.42 -2.87
C ALA A 35 -0.58 6.26 -1.97
N LEU A 36 0.34 5.74 -1.15
CA LEU A 36 0.10 4.69 -0.17
C LEU A 36 0.11 5.29 1.23
N LEU A 37 -1.02 5.19 1.93
CA LEU A 37 -1.11 5.52 3.33
C LEU A 37 -0.96 4.24 4.15
N ILE A 38 0.15 4.12 4.87
CA ILE A 38 0.52 2.94 5.63
C ILE A 38 0.27 3.22 7.11
N ASN A 39 -0.85 2.71 7.61
CA ASN A 39 -1.24 2.75 9.01
C ASN A 39 -1.47 1.31 9.48
N SER A 40 -0.38 0.63 9.81
CA SER A 40 -0.40 -0.79 10.17
C SER A 40 0.40 -1.02 11.44
N PRO A 41 -0.14 -1.73 12.45
CA PRO A 41 0.59 -2.07 13.68
C PRO A 41 1.66 -3.17 13.46
N GLY A 42 1.92 -3.55 12.20
CA GLY A 42 2.79 -4.66 11.82
C GLY A 42 2.02 -5.92 11.42
N GLY A 43 2.76 -6.99 11.12
CA GLY A 43 2.18 -8.24 10.62
C GLY A 43 3.25 -9.26 10.21
N SER A 44 2.88 -10.22 9.37
CA SER A 44 3.82 -11.22 8.85
C SER A 44 4.88 -10.56 7.95
N PRO A 45 6.18 -10.73 8.24
CA PRO A 45 7.25 -10.18 7.38
C PRO A 45 7.18 -10.70 5.94
N VAL A 46 6.71 -11.93 5.77
CA VAL A 46 6.50 -12.55 4.45
C VAL A 46 5.44 -11.78 3.66
N GLN A 47 4.29 -11.47 4.29
CA GLN A 47 3.23 -10.73 3.62
C GLN A 47 3.66 -9.30 3.29
N SER A 48 4.35 -8.62 4.21
CA SER A 48 4.92 -7.29 3.96
C SER A 48 5.87 -7.28 2.77
N SER A 49 6.74 -8.28 2.65
CA SER A 49 7.67 -8.42 1.52
C SER A 49 6.93 -8.66 0.19
N LEU A 50 5.92 -9.52 0.18
CA LEU A 50 5.10 -9.79 -1.01
C LEU A 50 4.35 -8.54 -1.49
N ILE A 51 3.70 -7.83 -0.56
CA ILE A 51 2.98 -6.58 -0.85
C ILE A 51 3.95 -5.53 -1.41
N SER A 52 5.10 -5.33 -0.77
CA SER A 52 6.12 -4.38 -1.24
C SER A 52 6.65 -4.72 -2.64
N SER A 53 6.91 -6.01 -2.89
CA SER A 53 7.37 -6.49 -4.19
C SER A 53 6.33 -6.27 -5.28
N ARG A 54 5.05 -6.49 -4.99
CA ARG A 54 3.95 -6.22 -5.92
C ARG A 54 3.83 -4.74 -6.25
N VAL A 55 3.90 -3.86 -5.25
CA VAL A 55 3.84 -2.40 -5.46
C VAL A 55 4.97 -1.95 -6.37
N GLN A 56 6.20 -2.38 -6.10
CA GLN A 56 7.37 -2.05 -6.93
C GLN A 56 7.20 -2.52 -8.37
N ARG A 57 6.80 -3.79 -8.55
CA ARG A 57 6.53 -4.35 -9.90
C ARG A 57 5.47 -3.54 -10.65
N LEU A 58 4.35 -3.21 -10.00
CA LEU A 58 3.29 -2.43 -10.64
C LEU A 58 3.73 -1.00 -10.96
N ALA A 59 4.56 -0.38 -10.13
CA ALA A 59 5.13 0.94 -10.40
C ALA A 59 6.06 0.93 -11.61
N GLU A 60 6.91 -0.09 -11.74
CA GLU A 60 7.80 -0.28 -12.88
C GLU A 60 7.03 -0.57 -14.17
N GLU A 61 6.12 -1.55 -14.15
CA GLU A 61 5.30 -1.94 -15.32
C GLU A 61 4.46 -0.77 -15.84
N ASN A 62 4.01 0.11 -14.93
CA ASN A 62 3.15 1.22 -15.28
C ASN A 62 3.88 2.57 -15.43
N GLU A 63 5.19 2.62 -15.14
CA GLU A 63 5.99 3.84 -15.11
C GLU A 63 5.34 4.92 -14.22
N MET A 64 4.75 4.50 -13.10
CA MET A 64 3.98 5.37 -12.20
C MET A 64 4.75 5.61 -10.89
N PRO A 65 5.00 6.87 -10.51
CA PRO A 65 5.59 7.17 -9.21
C PRO A 65 4.67 6.75 -8.06
N VAL A 66 5.29 6.24 -7.00
CA VAL A 66 4.62 5.84 -5.76
C VAL A 66 5.15 6.67 -4.61
N TYR A 67 4.24 7.29 -3.85
CA TYR A 67 4.54 8.05 -2.64
C TYR A 67 3.96 7.32 -1.44
N ALA A 68 4.80 6.95 -0.46
CA ALA A 68 4.36 6.28 0.75
C ALA A 68 4.39 7.23 1.95
N PHE A 69 3.31 7.25 2.70
CA PHE A 69 3.13 8.03 3.92
C PHE A 69 2.89 7.07 5.07
N ILE A 70 3.67 7.19 6.13
CA ILE A 70 3.58 6.32 7.30
C ILE A 70 2.88 7.09 8.40
N GLU A 71 1.70 6.62 8.80
CA GLU A 71 0.96 7.12 9.95
C GLU A 71 1.14 6.10 11.06
N ASP A 72 2.13 6.31 11.91
CA ASP A 72 2.56 5.30 12.87
C ASP A 72 1.49 5.01 13.95
N VAL A 73 1.27 3.73 14.25
CA VAL A 73 0.59 3.25 15.48
C VAL A 73 1.63 3.20 16.60
N ALA A 74 2.23 4.35 16.91
CA ALA A 74 2.98 4.64 18.15
C ALA A 74 3.47 6.10 18.22
N ALA A 75 2.91 7.03 17.44
CA ALA A 75 3.23 8.46 17.55
C ALA A 75 2.59 9.13 18.80
N SER A 76 2.87 8.62 20.02
CA SER A 76 2.50 9.32 21.27
C SER A 76 3.68 9.72 22.16
N GLY A 77 4.94 9.46 21.77
CA GLY A 77 6.09 10.08 22.45
C GLY A 77 7.44 9.51 22.05
N GLY A 78 8.27 10.33 21.40
CA GLY A 78 9.68 10.01 21.14
C GLY A 78 10.04 10.12 19.67
N TYR A 79 10.51 11.32 19.29
CA TYR A 79 11.29 11.52 18.07
C TYR A 79 12.64 10.82 18.17
#